data_AF-A0A699WM45-F1
#
_entry.id   AF-A0A699WM45-F1
#
_cell.length_a   1.000
_cell.length_b   1.000
_cell.length_c   1.000
_cell.angle_alpha   90.00
_cell.angle_beta   90.00
_cell.angle_gamma   90.00
#
_symmetry.space_group_name_H-M   'P 1'
#
loop_
_entity.id
_entity.type
_entity.pdbx_description
1 polymer ?
#
loop_
_entity_poly.entity_id
_entity_poly.type
_entity_poly.pdbx_seq_one_letter_code
_entity_poly.pdbx_strand_id
1 'polypeptide(L)'
;LEQHLQQYKGTVIAVTHDRYFLDNVAGWILELDRGSGIPWKGNYSSWLEQKTDRLAKEENQESKRAKTLQRELEWVRMSPKARQSKGKARLANYDKLASEEAKDKEQKLELFIPDGPRLGAQVIEAAGLAKAFGDRLLFE
;
A
#
# COMPACT_ATOMS: atom_id res chain seq x y z
N LEU A 1 9.49 1.97 -26.63
CA LEU A 1 8.31 1.13 -26.30
C LEU A 1 7.08 2.00 -26.01
N GLU A 2 7.23 3.03 -25.17
CA GLU A 2 6.15 3.94 -24.75
C GLU A 2 5.39 4.59 -25.92
N GLN A 3 6.09 5.21 -26.88
CA GLN A 3 5.44 5.81 -28.07
C GLN A 3 4.70 4.78 -28.93
N HIS A 4 5.18 3.54 -28.99
CA HIS A 4 4.57 2.50 -29.81
C HIS A 4 3.26 2.00 -29.19
N LEU A 5 3.20 1.94 -27.85
CA LEU A 5 2.00 1.55 -27.12
C LEU A 5 0.94 2.66 -27.09
N GLN A 6 1.35 3.93 -27.05
CA GLN A 6 0.41 5.05 -27.19
C GLN A 6 -0.29 5.10 -28.56
N GLN A 7 0.41 4.72 -29.62
CA GLN A 7 -0.14 4.71 -30.99
C GLN A 7 -0.92 3.43 -31.32
N TYR A 8 -0.89 2.44 -30.42
CA TYR A 8 -1.57 1.18 -30.63
C TYR A 8 -3.09 1.36 -30.50
N LYS A 9 -3.84 0.94 -31.53
CA LYS A 9 -5.30 1.11 -31.60
C LYS A 9 -6.10 0.08 -30.78
N GLY A 10 -5.45 -0.95 -30.25
CA GLY A 10 -6.10 -1.97 -29.41
C GLY A 10 -6.03 -1.64 -27.92
N THR A 11 -6.75 -2.42 -27.11
CA THR A 11 -6.66 -2.34 -25.64
C THR A 11 -5.44 -3.10 -25.16
N VAL A 12 -4.57 -2.43 -24.39
CA VAL A 12 -3.40 -3.04 -23.76
C VAL A 12 -3.62 -3.10 -22.26
N ILE A 13 -3.43 -4.28 -21.67
CA ILE A 13 -3.37 -4.47 -20.23
C ILE A 13 -1.91 -4.82 -19.91
N ALA A 14 -1.24 -3.95 -19.16
CA ALA A 14 0.14 -4.14 -18.74
C ALA A 14 0.24 -4.03 -17.22
N VAL A 15 1.09 -4.86 -16.63
CA VAL A 15 1.43 -4.79 -15.20
C VAL A 15 2.87 -4.32 -15.12
N THR A 16 3.09 -3.16 -14.50
CA THR A 16 4.42 -2.57 -14.34
C THR A 16 4.54 -1.83 -13.02
N HIS A 17 5.78 -1.72 -12.53
CA HIS A 17 6.13 -0.87 -11.40
C HIS A 17 6.78 0.45 -11.84
N ASP A 18 6.95 0.67 -13.14
CA ASP A 18 7.52 1.91 -13.68
C ASP A 18 6.47 3.03 -13.67
N ARG A 19 6.73 4.07 -12.87
CA ARG A 19 5.86 5.22 -12.68
C ARG A 19 5.74 6.06 -13.95
N TYR A 20 6.83 6.21 -14.71
CA TYR A 20 6.83 7.02 -15.93
C TYR A 20 5.98 6.38 -17.02
N PHE A 21 6.04 5.05 -17.11
CA PHE A 21 5.19 4.29 -18.00
C PHE A 21 3.70 4.47 -17.67
N LEU A 22 3.34 4.35 -16.37
CA LEU A 22 1.96 4.51 -15.93
C LEU A 22 1.44 5.94 -16.09
N ASP A 23 2.30 6.95 -15.97
CA ASP A 23 1.87 8.35 -16.11
C ASP A 23 1.74 8.77 -17.59
N ASN A 24 2.62 8.26 -18.45
CA ASN A 24 2.64 8.63 -19.87
C ASN A 24 1.70 7.78 -20.74
N VAL A 25 1.54 6.48 -20.45
CA VAL A 25 0.83 5.54 -21.34
C VAL A 25 -0.52 5.11 -20.79
N ALA A 26 -0.70 5.06 -19.47
CA ALA A 26 -1.92 4.53 -18.89
C ALA A 26 -3.05 5.57 -18.90
N GLY A 27 -4.15 5.25 -19.60
CA GLY A 27 -5.42 6.00 -19.48
C GLY A 27 -6.32 5.50 -18.35
N TRP A 28 -6.04 4.31 -17.83
CA TRP A 28 -6.75 3.65 -16.75
C TRP A 28 -5.77 2.93 -15.84
N ILE A 29 -5.97 3.04 -14.54
CA ILE A 29 -5.27 2.28 -13.51
C ILE A 29 -6.26 1.29 -12.92
N LEU A 30 -5.90 0.00 -12.91
CA LEU A 30 -6.68 -1.01 -12.22
C LEU A 30 -5.93 -1.39 -10.94
N GLU A 31 -6.43 -0.95 -9.80
CA GLU A 31 -5.91 -1.35 -8.50
C GLU A 31 -6.59 -2.65 -8.06
N LEU A 32 -5.80 -3.66 -7.70
CA LEU A 32 -6.28 -4.87 -7.05
C LEU A 32 -5.99 -4.74 -5.56
N ASP A 33 -7.03 -4.52 -4.77
CA ASP A 33 -6.94 -4.45 -3.30
C ASP A 33 -7.93 -5.45 -2.70
N ARG A 34 -7.45 -6.31 -1.79
CA ARG A 34 -8.27 -7.30 -1.05
C ARG A 34 -9.22 -8.12 -1.94
N GLY A 35 -8.74 -8.55 -3.10
CA GLY A 35 -9.52 -9.32 -4.08
C GLY A 35 -10.57 -8.53 -4.87
N SER A 36 -10.64 -7.21 -4.69
CA SER A 36 -11.51 -6.29 -5.44
C SER A 36 -10.70 -5.46 -6.43
N GLY A 37 -11.18 -5.38 -7.67
CA GLY A 37 -10.62 -4.50 -8.69
C GLY A 37 -11.29 -3.13 -8.66
N ILE A 38 -10.52 -2.09 -8.37
CA ILE A 38 -10.97 -0.70 -8.35
C ILE A 38 -10.42 -0.03 -9.63
N PRO A 39 -11.23 0.11 -10.68
CA PRO A 39 -10.81 0.83 -11.88
C PRO A 39 -10.81 2.34 -11.61
N TRP A 40 -9.71 2.99 -11.98
CA TRP A 40 -9.54 4.43 -11.92
C TRP A 40 -9.24 4.97 -13.31
N LYS A 41 -9.99 5.99 -13.74
CA LYS A 41 -9.77 6.66 -15.02
C LYS A 41 -8.85 7.86 -14.79
N GLY A 42 -7.57 7.70 -15.09
CA GLY A 42 -6.56 8.73 -14.87
C GLY A 42 -5.16 8.16 -14.98
N ASN A 43 -4.18 9.06 -14.86
CA ASN A 43 -2.77 8.73 -14.80
C ASN A 43 -2.37 8.23 -13.39
N TYR A 44 -1.11 7.78 -13.26
CA TYR A 44 -0.56 7.31 -11.99
C TYR A 44 -0.63 8.35 -10.88
N SER A 45 -0.31 9.61 -11.20
CA SER A 45 -0.26 10.70 -10.21
C SER A 45 -1.62 10.96 -9.56
N SER A 46 -2.68 11.06 -10.38
CA SER A 46 -4.06 11.23 -9.88
C SER A 46 -4.55 10.04 -9.06
N TRP A 47 -4.19 8.83 -9.46
CA TRP A 47 -4.51 7.62 -8.70
C TRP A 47 -3.82 7.62 -7.33
N LEU A 48 -2.55 8.06 -7.26
CA LEU A 48 -1.79 8.10 -6.02
C LEU A 48 -2.38 9.10 -5.01
N GLU A 49 -2.80 10.28 -5.47
CA GLU A 49 -3.50 11.26 -4.63
C GLU A 49 -4.81 10.68 -4.08
N GLN A 50 -5.63 10.10 -4.96
CA GLN A 50 -6.88 9.48 -4.55
C GLN A 50 -6.67 8.35 -3.54
N LYS A 51 -5.68 7.49 -3.79
CA LYS A 51 -5.32 6.38 -2.89
C LYS A 51 -4.91 6.91 -1.52
N THR A 52 -4.09 7.96 -1.48
CA THR A 52 -3.66 8.60 -0.23
C THR A 52 -4.84 9.16 0.55
N ASP A 53 -5.74 9.89 -0.10
CA ASP A 53 -6.95 10.43 0.52
C ASP A 53 -7.90 9.33 1.02
N ARG A 54 -8.03 8.24 0.27
CA ARG A 54 -8.83 7.07 0.66
C ARG A 54 -8.26 6.43 1.91
N LEU A 55 -6.96 6.15 1.94
CA LEU A 55 -6.28 5.57 3.09
C LEU A 55 -6.39 6.47 4.32
N ALA A 56 -6.22 7.79 4.17
CA ALA A 56 -6.39 8.74 5.28
C ALA A 56 -7.83 8.79 5.83
N LYS A 57 -8.84 8.65 4.97
CA LYS A 57 -10.25 8.54 5.39
C LYS A 57 -10.52 7.22 6.11
N GLU A 58 -10.00 6.11 5.59
CA GLU A 58 -10.12 4.79 6.22
C GLU A 58 -9.47 4.77 7.60
N GLU A 59 -8.24 5.29 7.72
CA GLU A 59 -7.52 5.39 8.99
C GLU A 59 -8.29 6.24 10.02
N ASN A 60 -8.86 7.37 9.60
CA ASN A 60 -9.69 8.21 10.47
C ASN A 60 -10.98 7.51 10.93
N GLN A 61 -11.63 6.75 10.05
CA GLN A 61 -12.83 5.98 10.39
C GLN A 61 -12.50 4.84 11.36
N GLU A 62 -11.41 4.13 11.13
CA GLU A 62 -10.91 3.08 12.03
C GLU A 62 -10.54 3.65 13.41
N SER A 63 -9.82 4.77 13.46
CA SER A 63 -9.45 5.43 14.72
C SER A 63 -10.69 5.84 15.53
N LYS A 64 -11.72 6.37 14.86
CA LYS A 64 -13.01 6.68 15.51
C LYS A 64 -13.71 5.43 16.00
N ARG A 65 -13.75 4.35 15.21
CA ARG A 65 -14.29 3.05 15.64
C ARG A 65 -13.58 2.50 16.86
N ALA A 66 -12.25 2.47 16.84
CA ALA A 66 -11.44 1.98 17.94
C ALA A 66 -11.69 2.75 19.25
N LYS A 67 -11.81 4.09 19.18
CA LYS A 67 -12.16 4.92 20.34
C LYS A 67 -13.57 4.65 20.86
N THR A 68 -14.55 4.43 19.97
CA THR A 68 -15.92 4.07 20.37
C THR A 68 -15.95 2.71 21.05
N LEU A 69 -15.27 1.71 20.47
CA LEU A 69 -15.14 0.37 21.05
C LEU A 69 -14.48 0.41 22.44
N GLN A 70 -13.41 1.20 22.61
CA GLN A 70 -12.75 1.37 23.92
C GLN A 70 -13.70 1.99 24.96
N ARG A 71 -14.41 3.07 24.61
CA ARG A 71 -15.39 3.70 25.52
C ARG A 71 -16.52 2.77 25.91
N GLU A 72 -17.04 1.98 24.97
CA GLU A 72 -18.07 0.99 25.24
C GLU A 72 -17.55 -0.12 26.17
N LEU A 73 -16.32 -0.59 25.94
CA LEU A 73 -15.68 -1.61 26.75
C LEU A 73 -15.38 -1.14 28.19
N GLU A 74 -14.93 0.11 28.35
CA GLU A 74 -14.78 0.75 29.67
C GLU A 74 -16.12 0.84 30.42
N TRP A 75 -17.20 1.24 29.73
CA TRP A 75 -18.53 1.31 30.33
C TRP A 75 -19.04 -0.07 30.77
N VAL A 76 -18.83 -1.12 29.97
CA VAL A 76 -19.17 -2.51 30.33
C VAL A 76 -18.40 -2.99 31.57
N ARG A 77 -17.15 -2.54 31.74
CA ARG A 77 -16.31 -2.87 32.91
C ARG A 77 -16.73 -2.14 34.19
N MET A 78 -17.31 -0.93 34.08
CA MET A 78 -17.56 -0.05 35.24
C MET A 78 -18.76 -0.43 36.13
N SER A 79 -19.74 -1.23 35.70
CA SER A 79 -20.81 -1.62 36.65
C SER A 79 -21.64 -2.87 36.26
N PRO A 80 -21.80 -3.86 37.16
CA PRO A 80 -22.68 -5.02 36.96
C PRO A 80 -24.16 -4.66 36.78
N LYS A 81 -24.63 -3.57 37.40
CA LYS A 81 -26.03 -3.09 37.34
C LYS A 81 -26.42 -2.43 35.99
N ALA A 82 -25.44 -2.13 35.14
CA ALA A 82 -25.66 -1.54 33.81
C ALA A 82 -26.16 -2.55 32.75
N ARG A 83 -26.19 -3.86 33.10
CA ARG A 83 -26.64 -4.96 32.23
C ARG A 83 -28.17 -5.10 32.11
N GLN A 84 -28.96 -4.34 32.88
CA GLN A 84 -30.42 -4.33 32.79
C GLN A 84 -30.90 -3.50 31.57
N SER A 85 -31.93 -4.01 30.88
CA SER A 85 -32.68 -3.55 29.67
C SER A 85 -32.00 -2.67 28.59
N LYS A 86 -31.23 -1.64 28.95
CA LYS A 86 -30.43 -0.79 28.03
C LYS A 86 -29.08 -1.41 27.60
N GLY A 87 -28.63 -2.47 28.27
CA GLY A 87 -27.37 -3.16 27.96
C GLY A 87 -27.42 -4.06 26.71
N LYS A 88 -28.58 -4.66 26.39
CA LYS A 88 -28.70 -5.70 25.35
C LYS A 88 -28.49 -5.15 23.92
N ALA A 89 -29.02 -3.95 23.65
CA ALA A 89 -28.84 -3.27 22.36
C ALA A 89 -27.40 -2.77 22.16
N ARG A 90 -26.73 -2.32 23.23
CA ARG A 90 -25.32 -1.89 23.18
C ARG A 90 -24.36 -3.08 23.06
N LEU A 91 -24.61 -4.18 23.76
CA LEU A 91 -23.86 -5.43 23.61
C LEU A 91 -23.98 -5.98 22.19
N ALA A 92 -25.18 -6.01 21.62
CA ALA A 92 -25.38 -6.43 20.23
C ALA A 92 -24.66 -5.50 19.24
N ASN A 93 -24.58 -4.20 19.52
CA ASN A 93 -23.86 -3.24 18.68
C ASN A 93 -22.34 -3.41 18.80
N TYR A 94 -21.83 -3.69 20.00
CA TYR A 94 -20.43 -4.04 20.25
C TYR A 94 -20.06 -5.33 19.55
N ASP A 95 -20.84 -6.40 19.72
CA ASP A 95 -20.59 -7.69 19.06
C ASP A 95 -20.63 -7.53 17.54
N LYS A 96 -21.56 -6.72 17.00
CA LYS A 96 -21.59 -6.40 15.58
C LYS A 96 -20.34 -5.64 15.13
N LEU A 97 -19.94 -4.60 15.84
CA LEU A 97 -18.74 -3.80 15.55
C LEU A 97 -17.43 -4.58 15.70
N ALA A 98 -17.39 -5.56 16.62
CA ALA A 98 -16.24 -6.43 16.84
C ALA A 98 -16.21 -7.61 15.83
N SER A 99 -17.38 -8.05 15.35
CA SER A 99 -17.51 -9.09 14.32
C SER A 99 -17.27 -8.59 12.91
N GLU A 100 -17.38 -7.27 12.67
CA GLU A 100 -16.89 -6.67 11.45
C GLU A 100 -15.37 -6.82 11.43
N GLU A 101 -14.90 -7.82 10.70
CA GLU A 101 -13.48 -8.10 10.47
C GLU A 101 -12.76 -6.80 10.14
N ALA A 102 -11.80 -6.43 11.00
CA ALA A 102 -10.85 -5.39 10.67
C ALA A 102 -10.18 -5.83 9.38
N LYS A 103 -10.48 -5.12 8.29
CA LYS A 103 -9.93 -5.45 6.97
C LYS A 103 -8.42 -5.54 7.12
N ASP A 104 -7.84 -6.68 6.75
CA ASP A 104 -6.40 -6.93 6.91
C ASP A 104 -5.61 -5.73 6.40
N LYS A 105 -4.79 -5.17 7.30
CA LYS A 105 -3.84 -4.12 6.92
C LYS A 105 -2.75 -4.78 6.11
N GLU A 106 -2.44 -4.23 4.93
CA GLU A 106 -1.17 -4.52 4.29
C GLU A 106 -0.07 -4.28 5.31
N GLN A 107 0.61 -5.37 5.70
CA GLN A 107 1.71 -5.26 6.64
C GLN A 107 2.82 -4.46 5.94
N LYS A 108 3.21 -3.33 6.54
CA LYS A 108 4.46 -2.65 6.17
C LYS A 108 5.61 -3.57 6.56
N LEU A 109 6.01 -4.43 5.63
CA LEU A 109 7.23 -5.21 5.73
C LEU A 109 8.38 -4.26 5.43
N GLU A 110 9.00 -3.73 6.48
CA GLU A 110 10.26 -3.02 6.33
C GLU A 110 11.36 -4.06 6.09
N LEU A 111 11.98 -4.02 4.90
CA LEU A 111 13.13 -4.84 4.58
C LEU A 111 14.34 -4.29 5.35
N PHE A 112 14.75 -5.00 6.40
CA PHE A 112 15.95 -4.65 7.16
C PHE A 112 17.20 -5.14 6.42
N ILE A 113 18.04 -4.20 5.97
CA ILE A 113 19.38 -4.51 5.48
C ILE A 113 20.32 -4.38 6.68
N PRO A 114 21.01 -5.45 7.09
CA PRO A 114 21.93 -5.38 8.21
C PRO A 114 23.11 -4.46 7.89
N ASP A 115 23.58 -3.75 8.91
CA ASP A 115 24.78 -2.93 8.79
C ASP A 115 25.98 -3.81 8.41
N GLY A 116 26.73 -3.36 7.40
CA GLY A 116 27.98 -4.01 7.01
C GLY A 116 29.07 -3.88 8.09
N PRO A 117 30.10 -4.74 8.06
CA PRO A 117 31.27 -4.56 8.91
C PRO A 117 31.93 -3.19 8.63
N ARG A 118 32.71 -2.68 9.60
CA ARG A 118 33.46 -1.43 9.41
C ARG A 118 34.38 -1.56 8.20
N LEU A 119 34.08 -0.81 7.15
CA LEU A 119 34.89 -0.72 5.95
C LEU A 119 36.07 0.23 6.19
N GLY A 120 37.23 -0.12 5.64
CA GLY A 120 38.42 0.75 5.68
C GLY A 120 38.31 1.95 4.73
N ALA A 121 39.35 2.79 4.71
CA ALA A 121 39.37 4.01 3.88
C ALA A 121 39.28 3.74 2.36
N GLN A 122 39.73 2.56 1.91
CA GLN A 122 39.65 2.13 0.51
C GLN A 122 38.91 0.80 0.45
N VAL A 123 37.71 0.81 -0.13
CA VAL A 123 36.81 -0.35 -0.21
C VAL A 123 36.98 -1.11 -1.52
N ILE A 124 37.11 -0.36 -2.62
CA ILE A 124 37.35 -0.90 -3.97
C ILE A 124 38.32 0.06 -4.67
N GLU A 125 39.41 -0.47 -5.19
CA GLU A 125 40.29 0.24 -6.13
C GLU A 125 40.38 -0.58 -7.42
N ALA A 126 40.29 0.10 -8.54
CA ALA A 126 40.22 -0.45 -9.87
C ALA A 126 41.12 0.39 -10.78
N ALA A 127 42.19 -0.18 -11.31
CA ALA A 127 43.11 0.50 -12.21
C ALA A 127 43.23 -0.29 -13.53
N GLY A 128 43.11 0.42 -14.67
CA GLY A 128 43.26 -0.16 -16.01
C GLY A 128 42.19 -1.19 -16.39
N LEU A 129 40.94 -0.95 -15.98
CA LEU A 129 39.86 -1.92 -16.11
C LEU A 129 39.19 -1.80 -17.48
N ALA A 130 39.65 -2.61 -18.43
CA ALA A 130 39.03 -2.75 -19.75
C ALA A 130 38.29 -4.09 -19.87
N LYS A 131 37.08 -4.07 -20.44
CA LYS A 131 36.32 -5.30 -20.69
C LYS A 131 35.68 -5.28 -22.07
N ALA A 132 35.88 -6.36 -22.82
CA ALA A 132 35.20 -6.64 -24.08
C ALA A 132 34.49 -8.01 -24.03
N PHE A 133 33.44 -8.14 -24.81
CA PHE A 133 32.78 -9.41 -25.10
C PHE A 133 32.73 -9.63 -26.61
N GLY A 134 33.60 -10.51 -27.11
CA GLY A 134 33.88 -10.60 -28.55
C GLY A 134 34.47 -9.30 -29.07
N ASP A 135 33.94 -8.79 -30.18
CA ASP A 135 34.37 -7.54 -30.80
C ASP A 135 33.71 -6.29 -30.17
N ARG A 136 32.86 -6.45 -29.15
CA ARG A 136 32.15 -5.34 -28.51
C ARG A 136 32.85 -4.94 -27.21
N LEU A 137 33.54 -3.80 -27.26
CA LEU A 137 34.07 -3.12 -26.08
C LEU A 137 32.91 -2.66 -25.18
N LEU A 138 32.93 -3.02 -23.90
CA LEU A 138 31.91 -2.60 -22.93
C LEU A 138 32.34 -1.31 -22.24
N PHE A 139 33.59 -1.24 -21.81
CA PHE A 139 34.23 -0.05 -21.25
C PHE A 139 35.76 -0.23 -21.25
N GLU A 140 36.48 0.89 -21.23
CA GLU A 140 37.94 1.03 -21.18
C GLU A 140 38.35 2.03 -20.09
#